data_AF-A0A2E3HWS4-F1
#
_entry.id   AF-A0A2E3HWS4-F1
#
_cell.length_a   1.000
_cell.length_b   1.000
_cell.length_c   1.000
_cell.angle_alpha   90.00
_cell.angle_beta   90.00
_cell.angle_gamma   90.00
#
_symmetry.space_group_name_H-M   'P 1'
#
loop_
_entity.id
_entity.type
_entity.pdbx_description
1 polymer ?
#
loop_
_entity_poly.entity_id
_entity_poly.type
_entity_poly.pdbx_seq_one_letter_code
_entity_poly.pdbx_strand_id
1 'polypeptide(L)'
;MSEQALIIPIAGTEESWLELYWDMEHHIAEFRLHIMEEETPIQLWEMSVPIPKSDTAIDLLKPLENLGDLCYSLYKTTPETMEVLPDLAHVLLDFRRFMQNLQN
;
A
#
# COMPACT_ATOMS: atom_id res chain seq x y z
N MET A 1 2.18 -25.12 -8.56
CA MET A 1 1.93 -24.88 -7.12
C MET A 1 1.85 -23.38 -6.97
N SER A 2 0.90 -22.84 -6.21
CA SER A 2 0.81 -21.37 -6.03
C SER A 2 2.06 -20.91 -5.29
N GLU A 3 2.87 -20.08 -5.96
CA GLU A 3 4.01 -19.43 -5.31
C GLU A 3 3.49 -18.23 -4.50
N GLN A 4 4.19 -17.96 -3.40
CA GLN A 4 3.61 -17.28 -2.25
C GLN A 4 3.61 -15.78 -2.47
N ALA A 5 2.42 -15.18 -2.49
CA ALA A 5 2.31 -13.75 -2.26
C ALA A 5 2.77 -13.44 -0.83
N LEU A 6 3.64 -12.45 -0.68
CA LEU A 6 4.22 -12.07 0.60
C LEU A 6 3.38 -10.94 1.21
N ILE A 7 2.92 -11.11 2.46
CA ILE A 7 2.28 -10.06 3.23
C ILE A 7 3.34 -9.41 4.12
N ILE A 8 3.51 -8.10 3.98
CA ILE A 8 4.52 -7.33 4.68
C ILE A 8 3.80 -6.25 5.51
N PRO A 9 3.88 -6.27 6.85
CA PRO A 9 3.36 -5.19 7.67
C PRO A 9 4.22 -3.93 7.45
N ILE A 10 3.58 -2.81 7.13
CA ILE A 10 4.30 -1.55 6.86
C ILE A 10 4.33 -0.69 8.11
N ALA A 11 3.16 -0.17 8.50
CA ALA A 11 2.99 0.68 9.67
C ALA A 11 1.67 0.33 10.37
N GLY A 12 1.61 0.50 11.68
CA GLY A 12 0.41 0.14 12.41
C GLY A 12 0.43 0.35 13.91
N THR A 13 -0.73 0.08 14.48
CA THR A 13 -1.09 0.00 15.90
C THR A 13 -2.10 -1.15 16.03
N GLU A 14 -2.40 -1.59 17.26
CA GLU A 14 -3.42 -2.63 17.48
C GLU A 14 -4.81 -2.23 16.97
N GLU A 15 -5.11 -0.92 16.89
CA GLU A 15 -6.40 -0.37 16.46
C GLU A 15 -6.51 -0.14 14.94
N SER A 16 -5.38 -0.07 14.22
CA SER A 16 -5.33 0.23 12.78
C SER A 16 -3.94 0.00 12.20
N TRP A 17 -3.83 -0.55 10.98
CA TRP A 17 -2.54 -0.84 10.33
C TRP A 17 -2.64 -0.89 8.81
N LEU A 18 -1.49 -0.76 8.15
CA LEU A 18 -1.32 -0.90 6.71
C LEU A 18 -0.43 -2.10 6.37
N GLU A 19 -0.89 -2.91 5.42
CA GLU A 19 -0.14 -4.03 4.86
C GLU A 19 0.20 -3.79 3.39
N LEU A 20 1.32 -4.38 2.95
CA LEU A 20 1.68 -4.55 1.55
C LEU A 20 1.55 -6.03 1.20
N TYR A 21 0.59 -6.35 0.33
CA TYR A 21 0.46 -7.66 -0.31
C TYR A 21 1.26 -7.66 -1.61
N TRP A 22 2.24 -8.56 -1.72
CA TRP A 22 3.17 -8.61 -2.84
C TRP A 22 2.97 -9.87 -3.67
N ASP A 23 2.50 -9.72 -4.91
CA ASP A 23 2.32 -10.81 -5.87
C ASP A 23 3.36 -10.74 -6.99
N MET A 24 4.35 -11.64 -6.93
CA MET A 24 5.39 -11.79 -7.96
C MET A 24 4.91 -12.50 -9.23
N GLU A 25 3.88 -13.34 -9.15
CA GLU A 25 3.36 -14.12 -10.29
C GLU A 25 2.56 -13.20 -11.24
N HIS A 26 1.69 -12.38 -10.65
CA HIS A 26 0.85 -11.42 -11.35
C HIS A 26 1.51 -10.04 -11.52
N HIS A 27 2.64 -9.80 -10.84
CA HIS A 27 3.40 -8.55 -10.82
C HIS A 27 2.57 -7.36 -10.30
N ILE A 28 2.02 -7.52 -9.11
CA ILE A 28 1.19 -6.52 -8.42
C ILE A 28 1.69 -6.33 -6.98
N ALA A 29 1.79 -5.08 -6.55
CA ALA A 29 1.98 -4.68 -5.17
C ALA A 29 0.69 -3.97 -4.70
N GLU A 30 0.09 -4.40 -3.60
CA GLU A 30 -1.21 -3.89 -3.15
C GLU A 30 -1.17 -3.44 -1.69
N PHE A 31 -1.62 -2.21 -1.45
CA PHE A 31 -1.68 -1.64 -0.11
C PHE A 31 -3.09 -1.81 0.46
N ARG A 32 -3.21 -2.34 1.67
CA ARG A 32 -4.48 -2.56 2.37
C ARG A 32 -4.44 -1.91 3.74
N LEU A 33 -5.35 -0.97 3.98
CA LEU A 33 -5.52 -0.28 5.25
C LEU A 33 -6.64 -0.95 6.04
N HIS A 34 -6.34 -1.39 7.25
CA HIS A 34 -7.26 -2.02 8.17
C HIS A 34 -7.47 -1.15 9.42
N ILE A 35 -8.66 -1.24 9.97
CA ILE A 35 -9.03 -0.70 11.28
C ILE A 35 -9.70 -1.80 12.11
N MET A 36 -9.63 -1.70 13.44
CA MET A 36 -10.41 -2.55 14.33
C MET A 36 -11.73 -1.88 14.69
N GLU A 37 -12.85 -2.50 14.30
CA GLU A 37 -14.18 -2.17 14.79
C GLU A 37 -14.71 -3.35 15.59
N GLU A 38 -15.10 -3.13 16.85
CA GLU A 38 -15.68 -4.18 17.74
C GLU A 38 -14.88 -5.50 17.75
N GLU A 39 -13.56 -5.40 17.99
CA GLU A 39 -12.60 -6.53 17.98
C GLU A 39 -12.46 -7.26 16.63
N THR A 40 -13.09 -6.77 15.56
CA THR A 40 -13.03 -7.32 14.21
C THR A 40 -12.21 -6.43 13.28
N PRO A 41 -11.24 -6.97 12.52
CA PRO A 41 -10.53 -6.21 11.49
C PRO A 41 -11.45 -5.93 10.30
N ILE A 42 -11.53 -4.66 9.91
CA ILE A 42 -12.26 -4.19 8.73
C ILE A 42 -11.28 -3.49 7.79
N GLN A 43 -11.27 -3.91 6.52
CA GLN A 43 -10.50 -3.25 5.47
C GLN A 43 -11.20 -1.94 5.10
N LEU A 44 -10.57 -0.82 5.44
CA LEU A 44 -11.07 0.53 5.22
C LEU A 44 -10.70 1.07 3.83
N TRP A 45 -9.56 0.64 3.26
CA TRP A 45 -9.08 1.09 1.94
C TRP A 45 -8.13 0.06 1.31
N GLU A 46 -8.10 0.01 -0.03
CA GLU A 46 -7.24 -0.85 -0.84
C GLU A 46 -6.79 -0.12 -2.12
N MET A 47 -5.55 -0.34 -2.56
CA MET A 47 -5.06 0.13 -3.86
C MET A 47 -3.93 -0.74 -4.41
N SER A 48 -4.10 -1.24 -5.64
CA SER A 48 -3.10 -2.04 -6.35
C SER A 48 -2.19 -1.18 -7.26
N VAL A 49 -0.91 -1.54 -7.32
CA VAL A 49 0.17 -0.89 -8.09
C VAL A 49 0.89 -1.94 -8.94
N PRO A 50 0.94 -1.82 -10.28
CA PRO A 50 1.69 -2.74 -11.13
C PRO A 50 3.21 -2.61 -10.92
N ILE A 51 3.92 -3.74 -10.86
CA ILE A 51 5.39 -3.81 -10.80
C ILE A 51 5.98 -4.44 -12.09
N PRO A 52 7.23 -4.13 -12.48
CA PRO A 52 7.88 -4.69 -13.66
C PRO A 52 8.26 -6.17 -13.54
N LYS A 53 8.41 -6.83 -14.69
CA LYS A 53 8.90 -8.22 -14.80
C LYS A 53 10.43 -8.26 -14.87
N SER A 54 11.11 -8.17 -13.73
CA SER A 54 12.58 -8.13 -13.63
C SER A 54 13.08 -8.56 -12.25
N ASP A 55 14.30 -9.08 -12.16
CA ASP A 55 14.98 -9.43 -10.90
C ASP A 55 15.14 -8.21 -9.96
N THR A 56 15.07 -6.99 -10.52
CA THR A 56 14.98 -5.71 -9.78
C THR A 56 13.69 -5.55 -8.97
N ALA A 57 12.79 -6.54 -8.94
CA ALA A 57 11.59 -6.50 -8.10
C ALA A 57 11.93 -6.35 -6.61
N ILE A 58 13.02 -6.95 -6.13
CA ILE A 58 13.49 -6.77 -4.74
C ILE A 58 13.86 -5.31 -4.46
N ASP A 59 14.44 -4.60 -5.43
CA ASP A 59 14.82 -3.19 -5.29
C ASP A 59 13.61 -2.25 -5.18
N LEU A 60 12.40 -2.73 -5.52
CA LEU A 60 11.15 -1.99 -5.39
C LEU A 60 10.50 -2.11 -4.00
N LEU A 61 10.95 -3.07 -3.17
CA LEU A 61 10.37 -3.28 -1.84
C LEU A 61 10.49 -2.03 -0.96
N LYS A 62 11.72 -1.52 -0.82
CA LYS A 62 11.97 -0.32 -0.02
C LYS A 62 11.18 0.91 -0.52
N PRO A 63 11.12 1.24 -1.83
CA PRO A 63 10.19 2.26 -2.34
C PRO A 63 8.72 2.06 -1.95
N LEU A 64 8.23 0.82 -1.96
CA LEU A 64 6.84 0.49 -1.64
C LEU A 64 6.57 0.56 -0.13
N GLU A 65 7.49 0.13 0.73
CA GLU A 65 7.41 0.33 2.20
C GLU A 65 7.27 1.83 2.54
N ASN A 66 8.14 2.68 1.98
CA ASN A 66 8.09 4.14 2.19
C ASN A 66 6.78 4.78 1.69
N LEU A 67 6.19 4.26 0.61
CA LEU A 67 4.88 4.72 0.14
C LEU A 67 3.79 4.37 1.16
N GLY A 68 3.80 3.15 1.69
CA GLY A 68 2.83 2.72 2.69
C GLY A 68 2.93 3.50 4.01
N ASP A 69 4.15 3.75 4.52
CA ASP A 69 4.36 4.59 5.71
C ASP A 69 3.69 5.97 5.57
N LEU A 70 3.80 6.57 4.38
CA LEU A 70 3.19 7.86 4.07
C LEU A 70 1.65 7.77 4.02
N CYS A 71 1.10 6.74 3.37
CA CYS A 71 -0.35 6.47 3.34
C CYS A 71 -0.92 6.35 4.76
N TYR A 72 -0.28 5.54 5.61
CA TYR A 72 -0.73 5.33 6.99
C TYR A 72 -0.60 6.60 7.84
N SER A 73 0.48 7.38 7.65
CA SER A 73 0.68 8.66 8.32
C SER A 73 -0.40 9.69 7.98
N LEU A 74 -0.82 9.77 6.70
CA LEU A 74 -1.93 10.64 6.28
C LEU A 74 -3.23 10.26 6.99
N TYR A 75 -3.59 8.96 6.97
CA TYR A 75 -4.77 8.43 7.66
C TYR A 75 -4.82 8.80 9.14
N LYS A 76 -3.70 8.71 9.89
CA LYS A 76 -3.67 9.02 11.34
C LYS A 76 -3.84 10.51 11.68
N THR A 77 -3.80 11.43 10.72
CA THR A 77 -3.80 12.90 11.02
C THR A 77 -5.17 13.58 11.00
N THR A 78 -6.24 12.89 10.60
CA THR A 78 -7.60 13.48 10.48
C THR A 78 -8.59 12.87 11.50
N PRO A 79 -9.24 13.65 12.40
CA PRO A 79 -9.90 13.06 13.57
C PRO A 79 -11.32 12.47 13.41
N GLU A 80 -12.14 12.94 12.47
CA GLU A 80 -13.60 12.60 12.44
C GLU A 80 -14.21 12.40 11.04
N THR A 81 -13.44 12.58 9.96
CA THR A 81 -14.00 12.94 8.65
C THR A 81 -14.14 11.77 7.67
N MET A 82 -15.41 11.40 7.43
CA MET A 82 -15.89 10.47 6.40
C MET A 82 -15.34 10.77 4.99
N GLU A 83 -15.38 9.73 4.15
CA GLU A 83 -14.82 9.58 2.79
C GLU A 83 -13.34 9.14 2.68
N VAL A 84 -12.58 8.98 3.79
CA VAL A 84 -11.13 8.58 3.79
C VAL A 84 -10.42 9.35 2.67
N LEU A 85 -10.57 10.67 2.79
CA LEU A 85 -10.99 11.61 1.74
C LEU A 85 -10.16 11.56 0.46
N PRO A 86 -10.61 12.17 -0.68
CA PRO A 86 -10.02 12.20 -2.06
C PRO A 86 -8.52 12.51 -2.25
N ASP A 87 -7.72 11.97 -1.34
CA ASP A 87 -6.47 12.39 -0.71
C ASP A 87 -5.68 11.14 -0.19
N LEU A 88 -6.36 10.01 0.11
CA LEU A 88 -6.01 8.67 -0.45
C LEU A 88 -5.85 8.74 -1.99
N ALA A 89 -6.70 9.58 -2.61
CA ALA A 89 -6.48 10.34 -3.84
C ALA A 89 -6.20 9.52 -5.09
N HIS A 90 -4.96 9.09 -5.17
CA HIS A 90 -4.20 8.67 -6.34
C HIS A 90 -2.81 8.11 -5.86
N VAL A 91 -2.73 7.57 -4.63
CA VAL A 91 -1.69 7.92 -3.64
C VAL A 91 -0.22 7.99 -4.13
N LEU A 92 0.45 9.14 -4.05
CA LEU A 92 -0.16 10.45 -4.30
C LEU A 92 0.33 10.94 -5.66
N LEU A 93 -0.65 11.12 -6.55
CA LEU A 93 -0.77 11.29 -8.03
C LEU A 93 0.27 10.62 -8.93
N ASP A 94 1.35 10.13 -8.36
CA ASP A 94 2.67 10.44 -8.87
C ASP A 94 3.71 9.45 -8.32
N PHE A 95 3.27 8.34 -7.69
CA PHE A 95 3.87 7.05 -8.08
C PHE A 95 3.70 6.86 -9.61
N ARG A 96 2.57 7.37 -10.15
CA ARG A 96 2.28 7.70 -11.56
C ARG A 96 3.11 8.91 -12.13
N ARG A 97 4.29 9.18 -11.54
CA ARG A 97 5.44 10.01 -12.00
C ARG A 97 6.76 9.33 -11.67
N PHE A 98 6.86 8.73 -10.49
CA PHE A 98 7.98 7.93 -10.02
C PHE A 98 8.39 6.85 -11.02
N MET A 99 7.40 6.22 -11.68
CA MET A 99 7.62 5.29 -12.79
C MET A 99 7.59 5.93 -14.19
N GLN A 100 7.16 7.20 -14.36
CA GLN A 100 7.16 7.90 -15.67
C GLN A 100 8.55 7.91 -16.32
N ASN A 101 9.64 7.73 -15.56
CA ASN A 101 11.00 7.64 -16.09
C ASN A 101 11.83 6.47 -15.53
N LEU A 102 11.22 5.27 -15.41
CA LEU A 102 11.95 4.10 -15.94
C LEU A 102 12.03 4.13 -17.48
N GLN A 103 11.37 5.12 -18.10
CA GLN A 103 11.37 5.47 -19.52
C GLN A 103 12.43 6.53 -19.93
N ASN A 104 13.49 6.72 -19.13
CA ASN A 104 14.79 7.26 -19.59
C ASN A 104 15.88 6.24 -19.28
#